data_AF-A0A934BI97-F1
#
_entry.id   AF-A0A934BI97-F1
#
_cell.length_a   1.000
_cell.length_b   1.000
_cell.length_c   1.000
_cell.angle_alpha   90.00
_cell.angle_beta   90.00
_cell.angle_gamma   90.00
#
_symmetry.space_group_name_H-M   'P 1'
#
loop_
_entity.id
_entity.type
_entity.pdbx_description
1 polymer ?
#
loop_
_entity_poly.entity_id
_entity_poly.type
_entity_poly.pdbx_seq_one_letter_code
_entity_poly.pdbx_strand_id
1 'polypeptide(L)'
;NVPVMKDHGIAGVTLCLKNLAFGAVNNTQRFHPTPYFCDPASAEICAHPVLSGKVRLHIVDALQACFDGGPASMKTWTMWNEERLFLGTDPVAIDRIGLEIIDRKRKENNYSSVFQKARHIATAEKKGLGVYDRKNIELLELNV
;
A
#
# COMPACT_ATOMS: atom_id res chain seq x y z
N ASN A 1 1.22 -12.63 -1.77
CA ASN A 1 1.83 -11.29 -1.69
C ASN A 1 1.90 -10.90 -0.23
N VAL A 2 3.09 -10.62 0.32
CA VAL A 2 3.29 -10.41 1.76
C VAL A 2 4.08 -9.11 2.04
N PRO A 3 3.47 -7.93 1.87
CA PRO A 3 4.14 -6.66 2.14
C PRO A 3 4.19 -6.36 3.65
N VAL A 4 5.21 -5.61 4.08
CA VAL A 4 5.24 -4.95 5.39
C VAL A 4 4.50 -3.61 5.31
N MET A 5 3.64 -3.30 6.29
CA MET A 5 2.93 -2.03 6.41
C MET A 5 3.90 -0.86 6.61
N LYS A 6 4.02 0.00 5.59
CA LYS A 6 4.85 1.20 5.67
C LYS A 6 4.43 2.30 4.72
N ASP A 7 4.77 3.52 5.09
CA ASP A 7 4.76 4.66 4.17
C ASP A 7 5.78 4.47 3.03
N HIS A 8 5.73 5.39 2.08
CA HIS A 8 6.75 5.52 1.04
C HIS A 8 6.86 6.97 0.62
N GLY A 9 8.05 7.56 0.72
CA GLY A 9 8.24 8.99 0.49
C GLY A 9 7.71 9.51 -0.86
N ILE A 10 7.72 8.66 -1.88
CA ILE A 10 7.26 8.94 -3.26
C ILE A 10 5.80 8.48 -3.50
N ALA A 11 5.53 7.17 -3.43
CA ALA A 11 4.23 6.58 -3.73
C ALA A 11 3.16 6.74 -2.62
N GLY A 12 3.49 7.36 -1.49
CA GLY A 12 2.62 7.48 -0.31
C GLY A 12 2.73 6.28 0.62
N VAL A 13 2.52 5.07 0.11
CA VAL A 13 2.61 3.82 0.88
C VAL A 13 3.25 2.68 0.08
N THR A 14 3.80 1.69 0.77
CA THR A 14 4.17 0.38 0.18
C THR A 14 3.35 -0.71 0.87
N LEU A 15 2.24 -1.06 0.26
CA LEU A 15 1.34 -2.14 0.68
C LEU A 15 1.19 -3.14 -0.48
N CYS A 16 0.05 -3.78 -0.67
CA CYS A 16 -0.15 -4.86 -1.63
C CYS A 16 0.21 -4.48 -3.06
N LEU A 17 -0.33 -3.37 -3.59
CA LEU A 17 -0.24 -3.03 -5.00
C LEU A 17 1.20 -2.72 -5.41
N LYS A 18 1.82 -1.74 -4.75
CA LYS A 18 3.19 -1.33 -5.06
C LYS A 18 4.21 -2.43 -4.76
N ASN A 19 4.01 -3.21 -3.69
CA ASN A 19 4.88 -4.35 -3.37
C ASN A 19 4.86 -5.41 -4.47
N LEU A 20 3.66 -5.80 -4.94
CA LEU A 20 3.54 -6.78 -6.01
C LEU A 20 4.08 -6.24 -7.33
N ALA A 21 3.67 -5.04 -7.72
CA ALA A 21 4.05 -4.45 -8.99
C ALA A 21 5.57 -4.32 -9.13
N PHE A 22 6.23 -3.74 -8.13
CA PHE A 22 7.66 -3.43 -8.23
C PHE A 22 8.55 -4.60 -7.81
N GLY A 23 7.99 -5.63 -7.15
CA GLY A 23 8.66 -6.92 -6.97
C GLY A 23 8.59 -7.82 -8.21
N ALA A 24 7.60 -7.60 -9.10
CA ALA A 24 7.39 -8.44 -10.28
C ALA A 24 8.14 -7.95 -11.54
N VAL A 25 8.70 -6.74 -11.53
CA VAL A 25 9.40 -6.17 -12.69
C VAL A 25 10.72 -5.52 -12.29
N ASN A 26 11.64 -5.43 -13.25
CA ASN A 26 12.91 -4.71 -13.11
C ASN A 26 12.79 -3.25 -13.59
N ASN A 27 13.87 -2.48 -13.43
CA ASN A 27 13.97 -1.09 -13.87
C ASN A 27 12.82 -0.20 -13.34
N THR A 28 12.41 -0.44 -12.09
CA THR A 28 11.30 0.28 -11.44
C THR A 28 11.66 1.73 -11.11
N GLN A 29 12.95 2.06 -11.05
CA GLN A 29 13.43 3.41 -10.79
C GLN A 29 12.85 4.44 -11.76
N ARG A 30 12.61 4.07 -13.03
CA ARG A 30 12.01 4.96 -14.04
C ARG A 30 10.61 5.48 -13.70
N PHE A 31 9.88 4.78 -12.82
CA PHE A 31 8.51 5.15 -12.44
C PHE A 31 8.45 6.11 -11.24
N HIS A 32 9.56 6.35 -10.54
CA HIS A 32 9.59 7.16 -9.33
C HIS A 32 9.61 8.68 -9.58
N PRO A 33 10.30 9.21 -10.61
CA PRO A 33 10.37 10.65 -10.84
C PRO A 33 9.01 11.29 -11.18
N THR A 34 8.98 12.62 -11.10
CA THR A 34 7.90 13.43 -11.67
C THR A 34 7.74 13.14 -13.17
N PRO A 35 6.52 13.02 -13.71
CA PRO A 35 5.21 13.26 -13.06
C PRO A 35 4.53 12.01 -12.47
N TYR A 36 5.18 10.85 -12.51
CA TYR A 36 4.54 9.55 -12.27
C TYR A 36 4.35 9.25 -10.78
N PHE A 37 5.40 9.39 -9.96
CA PHE A 37 5.36 9.02 -8.55
C PHE A 37 4.80 7.59 -8.31
N CYS A 38 5.25 6.64 -9.14
CA CYS A 38 4.83 5.23 -9.19
C CYS A 38 3.41 4.96 -9.73
N ASP A 39 2.66 6.00 -10.11
CA ASP A 39 1.35 5.91 -10.76
C ASP A 39 1.48 6.37 -12.24
N PRO A 40 0.87 5.67 -13.23
CA PRO A 40 -0.04 4.52 -13.11
C PRO A 40 0.66 3.16 -13.01
N ALA A 41 2.00 3.12 -13.02
CA ALA A 41 2.76 1.88 -13.15
C ALA A 41 2.40 0.81 -12.11
N SER A 42 2.24 1.16 -10.82
CA SER A 42 1.85 0.19 -9.79
C SER A 42 0.49 -0.46 -10.06
N ALA A 43 -0.48 0.29 -10.58
CA ALA A 43 -1.79 -0.25 -10.94
C ALA A 43 -1.73 -1.08 -12.23
N GLU A 44 -1.05 -0.58 -13.27
CA GLU A 44 -1.01 -1.24 -14.58
C GLU A 44 -0.24 -2.55 -14.57
N ILE A 45 0.86 -2.63 -13.81
CA ILE A 45 1.61 -3.88 -13.67
C ILE A 45 0.72 -4.93 -12.97
N CYS A 46 0.05 -4.56 -11.87
CA CYS A 46 -0.88 -5.47 -11.18
C CYS A 46 -2.04 -5.92 -12.09
N ALA A 47 -2.50 -5.07 -13.01
CA ALA A 47 -3.52 -5.40 -13.99
C ALA A 47 -3.04 -6.29 -15.14
N HIS A 48 -1.72 -6.46 -15.31
CA HIS A 48 -1.18 -7.29 -16.37
C HIS A 48 -1.63 -8.76 -16.20
N PRO A 49 -2.09 -9.47 -17.25
CA PRO A 49 -2.63 -10.84 -17.15
C PRO A 49 -1.67 -11.88 -16.55
N VAL A 50 -0.37 -11.61 -16.56
CA VAL A 50 0.62 -12.48 -15.92
C VAL A 50 0.54 -12.45 -14.39
N LEU A 51 -0.02 -11.40 -13.80
CA LEU A 51 -0.20 -11.21 -12.36
C LEU A 51 -1.69 -11.25 -11.98
N SER A 52 -2.52 -10.51 -12.71
CA SER A 52 -3.96 -10.43 -12.49
C SER A 52 -4.58 -11.83 -12.52
N GLY A 53 -5.38 -12.16 -11.50
CA GLY A 53 -6.02 -13.47 -11.36
C GLY A 53 -5.10 -14.61 -10.90
N LYS A 54 -3.79 -14.37 -10.69
CA LYS A 54 -2.88 -15.38 -10.11
C LYS A 54 -2.59 -15.14 -8.64
N VAL A 55 -2.47 -13.89 -8.22
CA VAL A 55 -2.36 -13.55 -6.81
C VAL A 55 -3.77 -13.49 -6.23
N ARG A 56 -4.12 -14.47 -5.39
CA ARG A 56 -5.47 -14.62 -4.81
C ARG A 56 -5.56 -14.17 -3.36
N LEU A 57 -4.45 -14.23 -2.62
CA LEU A 57 -4.39 -13.87 -1.21
C LEU A 57 -3.25 -12.88 -0.97
N HIS A 58 -3.59 -11.83 -0.22
CA HIS A 58 -2.69 -10.80 0.26
C HIS A 58 -2.67 -10.84 1.78
N ILE A 59 -1.46 -10.81 2.35
CA ILE A 59 -1.24 -10.82 3.80
C ILE A 59 -0.31 -9.65 4.12
N VAL A 60 -0.84 -8.54 4.60
CA VAL A 60 0.02 -7.42 5.05
C VAL A 60 0.51 -7.74 6.45
N ASP A 61 1.82 -7.83 6.58
CA ASP A 61 2.49 -7.88 7.87
C ASP A 61 2.53 -6.47 8.47
N ALA A 62 1.76 -6.27 9.54
CA ALA A 62 1.76 -5.07 10.34
C ALA A 62 2.07 -5.41 11.81
N LEU A 63 2.88 -6.43 12.08
CA LEU A 63 3.38 -6.65 13.45
C LEU A 63 4.18 -5.44 13.92
N GLN A 64 5.03 -4.93 13.02
CA GLN A 64 5.67 -3.63 13.13
C GLN A 64 5.49 -2.85 11.83
N ALA A 65 5.16 -1.57 11.96
CA ALA A 65 4.86 -0.69 10.84
C ALA A 65 5.69 0.60 10.88
N CYS A 66 5.78 1.29 9.74
CA CYS A 66 6.58 2.51 9.57
C CYS A 66 5.74 3.65 8.99
N PHE A 67 5.61 4.79 9.69
CA PHE A 67 4.71 5.86 9.25
C PHE A 67 5.46 6.96 8.50
N ASP A 68 6.79 6.99 8.57
CA ASP A 68 7.66 7.92 7.85
C ASP A 68 9.06 7.32 7.60
N GLY A 69 9.62 7.59 6.42
CA GLY A 69 10.99 7.21 6.06
C GLY A 69 11.11 5.90 5.27
N GLY A 70 9.98 5.26 4.91
CA GLY A 70 9.97 4.14 3.98
C GLY A 70 10.49 4.52 2.58
N PRO A 71 11.05 3.56 1.81
CA PRO A 71 11.00 2.12 2.03
C PRO A 71 12.11 1.54 2.93
N ALA A 72 13.11 2.34 3.29
CA ALA A 72 14.31 1.89 4.00
C ALA A 72 14.49 2.58 5.36
N SER A 73 13.39 2.86 6.08
CA SER A 73 13.50 3.58 7.36
C SER A 73 14.38 2.79 8.33
N MET A 74 15.41 3.45 8.84
CA MET A 74 16.27 2.97 9.94
C MET A 74 15.97 3.72 11.24
N LYS A 75 14.93 4.56 11.25
CA LYS A 75 14.61 5.45 12.36
C LYS A 75 13.60 4.78 13.26
N THR A 76 14.05 4.31 14.41
CA THR A 76 13.18 3.62 15.38
C THR A 76 11.99 4.48 15.85
N TRP A 77 12.14 5.81 15.88
CA TRP A 77 11.07 6.74 16.28
C TRP A 77 9.98 6.96 15.22
N THR A 78 10.15 6.46 13.99
CA THR A 78 9.09 6.47 12.96
C THR A 78 8.43 5.10 12.78
N MET A 79 8.81 4.14 13.61
CA MET A 79 8.25 2.80 13.68
C MET A 79 7.25 2.70 14.82
N TRP A 80 6.25 1.84 14.69
CA TRP A 80 5.37 1.47 15.79
C TRP A 80 4.90 0.02 15.66
N ASN A 81 4.46 -0.59 16.77
CA ASN A 81 3.85 -1.90 16.73
C ASN A 81 2.35 -1.72 16.46
N GLU A 82 1.92 -2.12 15.26
CA GLU A 82 0.48 -2.18 14.93
C GLU A 82 -0.11 -3.53 15.35
N GLU A 83 0.73 -4.56 15.55
CA GLU A 83 0.40 -5.86 16.15
C GLU A 83 -0.77 -6.58 15.44
N ARG A 84 -0.88 -6.38 14.12
CA ARG A 84 -1.97 -6.92 13.30
C ARG A 84 -1.43 -7.59 12.05
N LEU A 85 -2.21 -8.55 11.54
CA LEU A 85 -2.08 -9.05 10.17
C LEU A 85 -3.35 -8.70 9.41
N PHE A 86 -3.21 -8.16 8.20
CA PHE A 86 -4.36 -7.91 7.33
C PHE A 86 -4.41 -8.97 6.24
N LEU A 87 -5.53 -9.66 6.14
CA LEU A 87 -5.74 -10.72 5.17
C LEU A 87 -6.90 -10.35 4.25
N GLY A 88 -6.74 -10.62 2.96
CA GLY A 88 -7.85 -10.48 2.02
C GLY A 88 -7.48 -10.79 0.58
N THR A 89 -8.52 -10.84 -0.26
CA THR A 89 -8.41 -11.13 -1.69
C THR A 89 -8.44 -9.87 -2.56
N ASP A 90 -8.89 -8.75 -2.01
CA ASP A 90 -8.92 -7.44 -2.66
C ASP A 90 -7.71 -6.60 -2.21
N PRO A 91 -6.67 -6.44 -3.06
CA PRO A 91 -5.50 -5.65 -2.71
C PRO A 91 -5.78 -4.13 -2.64
N VAL A 92 -6.79 -3.64 -3.36
CA VAL A 92 -7.14 -2.22 -3.38
C VAL A 92 -7.80 -1.85 -2.06
N ALA A 93 -8.72 -2.69 -1.57
CA ALA A 93 -9.40 -2.50 -0.30
C ALA A 93 -8.41 -2.57 0.88
N ILE A 94 -7.51 -3.55 0.87
CA ILE A 94 -6.46 -3.67 1.90
C ILE A 94 -5.55 -2.42 1.89
N ASP A 95 -5.09 -1.99 0.71
CA ASP A 95 -4.22 -0.81 0.60
C ASP A 95 -4.95 0.47 1.02
N ARG A 96 -6.25 0.57 0.75
CA ARG A 96 -7.09 1.69 1.19
C ARG A 96 -7.17 1.76 2.71
N ILE A 97 -7.35 0.63 3.40
CA ILE A 97 -7.37 0.56 4.87
C ILE A 97 -5.99 0.86 5.44
N GLY A 98 -4.92 0.23 4.90
CA GLY A 98 -3.56 0.48 5.36
C GLY A 98 -3.12 1.94 5.16
N LEU A 99 -3.58 2.60 4.09
CA LEU A 99 -3.39 4.04 3.89
C LEU A 99 -4.04 4.87 5.00
N GLU A 100 -5.25 4.53 5.47
CA GLU A 100 -5.90 5.24 6.59
C GLU A 100 -5.10 5.10 7.88
N ILE A 101 -4.63 3.88 8.16
CA ILE A 101 -3.88 3.57 9.37
C ILE A 101 -2.57 4.35 9.40
N ILE A 102 -1.80 4.28 8.30
CA ILE A 102 -0.54 5.02 8.17
C ILE A 102 -0.79 6.54 8.26
N ASP A 103 -1.80 7.06 7.55
CA ASP A 103 -2.10 8.50 7.55
C ASP A 103 -2.57 9.01 8.92
N ARG A 104 -3.37 8.22 9.64
CA ARG A 104 -3.74 8.49 11.04
C ARG A 104 -2.50 8.53 11.91
N LYS A 105 -1.60 7.56 11.77
CA LYS A 105 -0.35 7.52 12.56
C LYS A 105 0.56 8.71 12.28
N ARG A 106 0.64 9.15 11.01
CA ARG A 106 1.35 10.37 10.63
C ARG A 106 0.76 11.60 11.31
N LYS A 107 -0.57 11.75 11.31
CA LYS A 107 -1.28 12.86 11.96
C LYS A 107 -1.04 12.91 13.48
N GLU A 108 -1.10 11.75 14.16
CA GLU A 108 -0.77 11.64 15.59
C GLU A 108 0.64 12.15 15.91
N ASN A 109 1.56 12.07 14.95
CA ASN A 109 2.95 12.50 15.09
C ASN A 109 3.25 13.85 14.41
N ASN A 110 2.23 14.62 14.03
CA ASN A 110 2.34 15.93 13.36
C ASN A 110 3.00 15.89 11.97
N TYR A 111 2.86 14.78 11.23
CA TYR A 111 3.31 14.66 9.83
C TYR A 111 2.15 14.92 8.86
N SER A 112 2.49 15.49 7.70
CA SER A 112 1.52 15.71 6.61
C SER A 112 0.96 14.40 6.05
N SER A 113 -0.27 14.48 5.55
CA SER A 113 -0.96 13.36 4.93
C SER A 113 -0.24 12.81 3.68
N VAL A 114 -0.36 11.50 3.46
CA VAL A 114 0.17 10.80 2.28
C VAL A 114 -0.90 10.44 1.25
N PHE A 115 -2.17 10.76 1.49
CA PHE A 115 -3.27 10.45 0.57
C PHE A 115 -3.03 10.98 -0.85
N GLN A 116 -2.55 12.22 -0.97
CA GLN A 116 -2.29 12.87 -2.26
C GLN A 116 -1.18 12.16 -3.07
N LYS A 117 -0.30 11.40 -2.40
CA LYS A 117 0.77 10.64 -3.04
C LYS A 117 0.31 9.23 -3.46
N ALA A 118 -0.59 8.62 -2.69
CA ALA A 118 -1.08 7.25 -2.89
C ALA A 118 -2.12 7.10 -4.03
N ARG A 119 -1.91 7.80 -5.14
CA ARG A 119 -2.83 7.84 -6.30
C ARG A 119 -3.06 6.47 -6.94
N HIS A 120 -2.03 5.62 -6.91
CA HIS A 120 -2.04 4.29 -7.51
C HIS A 120 -3.15 3.38 -6.99
N ILE A 121 -3.63 3.57 -5.77
CA ILE A 121 -4.72 2.76 -5.20
C ILE A 121 -6.04 3.09 -5.92
N ALA A 122 -6.34 4.38 -6.11
CA ALA A 122 -7.51 4.81 -6.87
C ALA A 122 -7.40 4.46 -8.37
N THR A 123 -6.19 4.53 -8.95
CA THR A 123 -5.95 4.06 -10.32
C THR A 123 -6.18 2.55 -10.45
N ALA A 124 -5.85 1.76 -9.43
CA ALA A 124 -6.08 0.31 -9.44
C ALA A 124 -7.58 -0.05 -9.41
N GLU A 125 -8.41 0.68 -8.67
CA GLU A 125 -9.88 0.56 -8.76
C GLU A 125 -10.37 0.80 -10.18
N LYS A 126 -9.91 1.88 -10.84
CA LYS A 126 -10.26 2.19 -12.24
C LYS A 126 -9.83 1.10 -13.24
N LYS A 127 -8.87 0.25 -12.87
CA LYS A 127 -8.41 -0.90 -13.66
C LYS A 127 -9.15 -2.20 -13.28
N GLY A 128 -10.13 -2.14 -12.38
CA GLY A 128 -10.94 -3.30 -11.97
C GLY A 128 -10.23 -4.25 -11.00
N LEU A 129 -9.23 -3.79 -10.26
CA LEU A 129 -8.43 -4.64 -9.36
C LEU A 129 -9.03 -4.79 -7.96
N GLY A 130 -10.08 -4.04 -7.64
CA GLY A 130 -10.69 -4.02 -6.31
C GLY A 130 -11.38 -2.69 -6.02
N VAL A 131 -11.72 -2.47 -4.74
CA VAL A 131 -12.52 -1.34 -4.27
C VAL A 131 -11.68 -0.32 -3.51
N TYR A 132 -11.72 0.95 -3.92
CA TYR A 132 -11.06 2.06 -3.25
C TYR A 132 -12.01 2.86 -2.35
N ASP A 133 -13.30 2.99 -2.70
CA ASP A 133 -14.25 3.72 -1.86
C ASP A 133 -14.43 3.03 -0.50
N ARG A 134 -14.03 3.72 0.57
CA ARG A 134 -14.08 3.24 1.95
C ARG A 134 -15.48 2.80 2.39
N LYS A 135 -16.53 3.37 1.82
CA LYS A 135 -17.93 3.02 2.15
C LYS A 135 -18.30 1.61 1.70
N ASN A 136 -17.58 1.09 0.70
CA ASN A 136 -17.83 -0.22 0.10
C ASN A 136 -16.82 -1.28 0.58
N ILE A 137 -16.02 -0.96 1.60
CA ILE A 137 -15.04 -1.87 2.20
C ILE A 137 -15.54 -2.29 3.59
N GLU A 138 -15.79 -3.59 3.74
CA GLU A 138 -16.02 -4.22 5.03
C GLU A 138 -14.68 -4.61 5.67
N LEU A 139 -14.45 -4.15 6.90
CA LEU A 139 -13.30 -4.55 7.72
C LEU A 139 -13.81 -5.36 8.91
N LEU A 140 -13.54 -6.66 8.89
CA LEU A 140 -13.82 -7.56 10.00
C LEU A 140 -12.57 -7.68 10.89
N GLU A 141 -12.69 -7.26 12.14
CA GLU A 141 -11.63 -7.41 13.14
C GLU A 141 -11.87 -8.70 13.96
N LEU A 142 -10.84 -9.55 14.02
CA LEU A 142 -10.85 -10.79 14.80
C LEU A 142 -9.80 -10.66 15.92
N ASN A 143 -10.23 -10.90 17.17
CA ASN A 143 -9.32 -11.00 18.30
C ASN A 143 -9.06 -12.49 18.57
N VAL A 144 -7.79 -12.89 18.52
CA VAL A 144 -7.33 -14.28 18.69
C VAL A 144 -6.56 -14.39 19.99
#